data_AF-A0A2S9FTE5-F1
#
_entry.id   AF-A0A2S9FTE5-F1
#
_cell.length_a   1.000
_cell.length_b   1.000
_cell.length_c   1.000
_cell.angle_alpha   90.00
_cell.angle_beta   90.00
_cell.angle_gamma   90.00
#
_symmetry.space_group_name_H-M   'P 1'
#
loop_
_entity.id
_entity.type
_entity.pdbx_description
1 polymer ?
#
loop_
_entity_poly.entity_id
_entity_poly.type
_entity_poly.pdbx_seq_one_letter_code
_entity_poly.pdbx_strand_id
1 'polypeptide(L)'
;WVFSGQGSQWAAMGAALLAAEPAFASAIAELEPLIDTEAGFSVTDAMSAAETVTGMDRVQPTVFALQVALARTLQSYGVRPGAVIGHSM
;
A
#
# COMPACT_ATOMS: atom_id res chain seq x y z
N TRP A 1 -10.23 7.05 -9.66
CA TRP A 1 -9.79 6.63 -8.32
C TRP A 1 -9.33 7.83 -7.55
N VAL A 2 -9.71 7.93 -6.28
CA VAL A 2 -9.29 9.01 -5.39
C VAL A 2 -8.31 8.42 -4.38
N PHE A 3 -7.16 9.06 -4.24
CA PHE A 3 -6.07 8.62 -3.38
C PHE A 3 -5.90 9.64 -2.25
N SER A 4 -6.18 9.23 -1.01
CA SER A 4 -6.07 10.07 0.18
C SER A 4 -4.63 10.16 0.70
N GLY A 5 -4.33 11.14 1.54
CA GLY A 5 -3.04 11.26 2.23
C GLY A 5 -3.00 10.54 3.58
N GLN A 6 -2.05 10.96 4.42
CA GLN A 6 -1.83 10.48 5.78
C GLN A 6 -3.09 10.48 6.66
N GLY A 7 -3.22 9.45 7.49
CA GLY A 7 -4.30 9.32 8.49
C GLY A 7 -5.24 8.15 8.24
N SER A 8 -5.10 7.45 7.11
CA SER A 8 -5.92 6.27 6.78
C SER A 8 -5.32 4.93 7.25
N GLN A 9 -4.10 4.94 7.79
CA GLN A 9 -3.42 3.72 8.23
C GLN A 9 -4.04 3.13 9.51
N TRP A 10 -4.05 1.79 9.58
CA TRP A 10 -4.52 1.02 10.73
C TRP A 10 -3.72 -0.28 10.86
N ALA A 11 -3.82 -0.94 12.01
CA ALA A 11 -3.10 -2.19 12.30
C ALA A 11 -3.47 -3.30 11.32
N ALA A 12 -2.48 -4.04 10.80
CA ALA A 12 -2.65 -5.15 9.88
C ALA A 12 -3.44 -4.82 8.58
N MET A 13 -3.43 -3.55 8.14
CA MET A 13 -4.23 -3.07 7.02
C MET A 13 -3.99 -3.77 5.68
N GLY A 14 -2.81 -4.40 5.49
CA GLY A 14 -2.47 -5.18 4.30
C GLY A 14 -2.61 -6.69 4.47
N ALA A 15 -2.73 -7.21 5.70
CA ALA A 15 -2.56 -8.63 6.00
C ALA A 15 -3.54 -9.54 5.25
N ALA A 16 -4.83 -9.21 5.28
CA ALA A 16 -5.86 -10.02 4.62
C ALA A 16 -5.70 -10.03 3.09
N LEU A 17 -5.36 -8.89 2.49
CA LEU A 17 -5.17 -8.78 1.04
C LEU A 17 -3.88 -9.44 0.57
N LEU A 18 -2.79 -9.34 1.35
CA LEU A 18 -1.57 -10.10 1.07
C LEU A 18 -1.83 -11.62 0.98
N ALA A 19 -2.72 -12.13 1.83
CA ALA A 19 -3.07 -13.55 1.84
C ALA A 19 -4.07 -13.96 0.75
N ALA A 20 -5.02 -13.08 0.40
CA ALA A 20 -6.16 -13.43 -0.45
C ALA A 20 -6.04 -12.98 -1.91
N GLU A 21 -5.24 -11.94 -2.20
CA GLU A 21 -5.23 -11.27 -3.50
C GLU A 21 -3.86 -11.36 -4.19
N PRO A 22 -3.66 -12.28 -5.16
CA PRO A 22 -2.36 -12.46 -5.81
C PRO A 22 -1.83 -11.20 -6.51
N ALA A 23 -2.71 -10.40 -7.12
CA ALA A 23 -2.32 -9.14 -7.76
C ALA A 23 -1.87 -8.08 -6.73
N PHE A 24 -2.48 -8.09 -5.53
CA PHE A 24 -2.07 -7.23 -4.43
C PHE A 24 -0.69 -7.65 -3.93
N ALA A 25 -0.50 -8.93 -3.63
CA ALA A 25 0.75 -9.47 -3.13
C ALA A 25 1.91 -9.26 -4.14
N SER A 26 1.65 -9.47 -5.43
CA SER A 26 2.65 -9.20 -6.48
C SER A 26 3.02 -7.72 -6.56
N ALA A 27 2.07 -6.80 -6.36
CA ALA A 27 2.35 -5.37 -6.36
C ALA A 27 3.22 -4.96 -5.16
N ILE A 28 2.91 -5.49 -3.97
CA ILE A 28 3.73 -5.24 -2.78
C ILE A 28 5.13 -5.83 -2.94
N ALA A 29 5.26 -7.04 -3.45
CA ALA A 29 6.56 -7.67 -3.69
C ALA A 29 7.45 -6.87 -4.68
N GLU A 30 6.85 -6.17 -5.65
CA GLU A 30 7.59 -5.27 -6.56
C GLU A 30 8.05 -3.98 -5.85
N LEU A 31 7.24 -3.45 -4.92
CA LEU A 31 7.54 -2.23 -4.18
C LEU A 31 8.48 -2.43 -2.99
N GLU A 32 8.46 -3.61 -2.37
CA GLU A 32 9.26 -3.98 -1.21
C GLU A 32 10.74 -3.61 -1.35
N PRO A 33 11.49 -4.08 -2.38
CA PRO A 33 12.92 -3.74 -2.50
C PRO A 33 13.16 -2.26 -2.76
N LEU A 34 12.22 -1.55 -3.38
CA LEU A 34 12.33 -0.11 -3.64
C LEU A 34 12.16 0.69 -2.35
N ILE A 35 11.18 0.34 -1.53
CA ILE A 35 10.92 1.01 -0.25
C ILE A 35 12.02 0.67 0.76
N ASP A 36 12.51 -0.57 0.78
CA ASP A 36 13.64 -0.94 1.62
C ASP A 36 14.89 -0.10 1.25
N THR A 37 15.17 0.07 -0.05
CA THR A 37 16.31 0.88 -0.51
C THR A 37 16.18 2.36 -0.15
N GLU A 38 14.99 2.96 -0.33
CA GLU A 38 14.81 4.42 -0.18
C GLU A 38 14.43 4.84 1.24
N ALA A 39 13.75 3.98 2.00
CA ALA A 39 13.21 4.28 3.33
C ALA A 39 13.73 3.36 4.44
N GLY A 40 14.46 2.29 4.11
CA GLY A 40 15.17 1.45 5.09
C GLY A 40 14.26 0.57 5.96
N PHE A 41 13.10 0.16 5.46
CA PHE A 41 12.21 -0.76 6.18
C PHE A 41 11.38 -1.65 5.25
N SER A 42 10.95 -2.81 5.78
CA SER A 42 10.01 -3.69 5.09
C SER A 42 8.59 -3.13 5.09
N VAL A 43 8.05 -2.82 3.91
CA VAL A 43 6.68 -2.33 3.78
C VAL A 43 5.66 -3.45 4.02
N THR A 44 6.02 -4.69 3.66
CA THR A 44 5.22 -5.89 3.92
C THR A 44 5.04 -6.10 5.42
N ASP A 45 6.12 -6.00 6.21
CA ASP A 45 6.04 -6.10 7.66
C ASP A 45 5.22 -4.94 8.25
N ALA A 46 5.45 -3.71 7.77
CA ALA A 46 4.75 -2.53 8.28
C ALA A 46 3.22 -2.59 8.10
N MET A 47 2.72 -3.13 6.99
CA MET A 47 1.28 -3.23 6.74
C MET A 47 0.64 -4.50 7.30
N SER A 48 1.42 -5.50 7.70
CA SER A 48 0.94 -6.76 8.27
C SER A 48 1.07 -6.84 9.80
N ALA A 49 1.83 -5.93 10.41
CA ALA A 49 2.02 -5.84 11.85
C ALA A 49 0.70 -5.66 12.62
N ALA A 50 0.65 -6.22 13.84
CA ALA A 50 -0.49 -6.11 14.75
C ALA A 50 -0.69 -4.69 15.32
N GLU A 51 0.33 -3.84 15.23
CA GLU A 51 0.27 -2.43 15.60
C GLU A 51 0.15 -1.55 14.35
N THR A 52 -0.43 -0.37 14.51
CA THR A 52 -0.53 0.60 13.41
C THR A 52 0.85 1.17 13.12
N VAL A 53 1.27 1.21 11.84
CA VAL A 53 2.52 1.87 11.44
C VAL A 53 2.54 3.33 11.91
N THR A 54 3.68 3.75 12.47
CA THR A 54 3.92 5.11 12.97
C THR A 54 5.19 5.69 12.37
N GLY A 55 5.38 7.00 12.51
CA GLY A 55 6.46 7.75 11.88
C GLY A 55 6.09 8.18 10.45
N MET A 56 6.24 9.47 10.12
CA MET A 56 5.83 10.01 8.81
C MET A 56 6.59 9.34 7.66
N ASP A 57 7.88 9.08 7.89
CA ASP A 57 8.84 8.37 7.03
C ASP A 57 8.42 6.93 6.72
N ARG A 58 7.61 6.29 7.58
CA ARG A 58 7.09 4.93 7.35
C ARG A 58 5.63 4.92 6.94
N VAL A 59 4.81 5.80 7.52
CA VAL A 59 3.38 5.89 7.23
C VAL A 59 3.15 6.23 5.77
N GLN A 60 3.81 7.26 5.23
CA GLN A 60 3.58 7.70 3.85
C GLN A 60 3.96 6.61 2.82
N PRO A 61 5.14 5.96 2.88
CA PRO A 61 5.45 4.86 1.95
C PRO A 61 4.52 3.66 2.11
N THR A 62 4.07 3.34 3.33
CA THR A 62 3.16 2.22 3.55
C THR A 62 1.76 2.49 2.98
N VAL A 63 1.22 3.70 3.18
CA VAL A 63 -0.07 4.11 2.60
C VAL A 63 0.03 4.15 1.07
N PHE A 64 1.12 4.69 0.52
CA PHE A 64 1.39 4.68 -0.91
C PHE A 64 1.40 3.25 -1.49
N ALA A 65 2.15 2.33 -0.88
CA ALA A 65 2.23 0.95 -1.33
C ALA A 65 0.87 0.25 -1.32
N LEU A 66 0.10 0.45 -0.24
CA LEU A 66 -1.27 -0.07 -0.11
C LEU A 66 -2.17 0.45 -1.26
N GLN A 67 -2.13 1.76 -1.55
CA GLN A 67 -2.94 2.38 -2.59
C GLN A 67 -2.58 1.89 -4.00
N VAL A 68 -1.29 1.74 -4.29
CA VAL A 68 -0.82 1.20 -5.58
C VAL A 68 -1.25 -0.26 -5.73
N ALA A 69 -1.11 -1.07 -4.66
CA ALA A 69 -1.51 -2.46 -4.69
C ALA A 69 -3.03 -2.62 -4.87
N LEU A 70 -3.86 -1.82 -4.18
CA LEU A 70 -5.31 -1.79 -4.40
C LEU A 70 -5.68 -1.42 -5.84
N ALA A 71 -5.02 -0.42 -6.42
CA ALA A 71 -5.24 -0.03 -7.80
C ALA A 71 -4.90 -1.16 -8.77
N ARG A 72 -3.77 -1.86 -8.58
CA ARG A 72 -3.36 -3.01 -9.39
C ARG A 72 -4.31 -4.20 -9.23
N THR A 73 -4.80 -4.48 -8.02
CA THR A 73 -5.83 -5.49 -7.80
C THR A 73 -7.10 -5.18 -8.59
N LEU A 74 -7.62 -3.96 -8.52
CA LEU A 74 -8.79 -3.55 -9.31
C LEU A 74 -8.55 -3.68 -10.83
N GLN A 75 -7.34 -3.35 -11.31
CA GLN A 75 -6.97 -3.53 -12.72
C GLN A 75 -6.99 -4.99 -13.15
N SER A 76 -6.53 -5.91 -12.27
CA SER A 76 -6.56 -7.34 -12.54
C SER A 76 -7.98 -7.89 -12.73
N TYR A 77 -8.97 -7.24 -12.11
CA TYR A 77 -10.40 -7.50 -12.31
C TYR A 77 -11.02 -6.74 -13.50
N GLY A 78 -10.20 -6.08 -14.33
CA GLY A 78 -10.65 -5.33 -15.49
C GLY A 78 -11.22 -3.94 -15.18
N VAL A 79 -11.16 -3.49 -13.92
CA VAL A 79 -11.64 -2.16 -13.53
C VAL A 79 -10.57 -1.12 -13.86
N ARG A 80 -10.94 -0.09 -14.62
CA ARG A 80 -10.05 1.02 -15.03
C ARG A 80 -10.60 2.36 -14.53
N PRO A 81 -9.74 3.30 -14.11
CA PRO A 81 -10.19 4.62 -13.70
C PRO A 81 -10.54 5.46 -14.94
N GLY A 82 -11.66 6.16 -14.91
CA GLY A 82 -11.93 7.23 -15.88
C GLY A 82 -11.14 8.52 -15.60
N ALA A 83 -10.70 8.70 -14.34
CA ALA A 83 -9.83 9.79 -13.88
C ALA A 83 -9.13 9.39 -12.57
N VAL A 84 -8.06 10.09 -12.21
CA VAL A 84 -7.37 9.96 -10.92
C VAL A 84 -7.24 11.33 -10.24
N ILE A 85 -7.44 11.36 -8.92
CA ILE A 85 -7.29 12.56 -8.09
C ILE A 85 -6.52 12.16 -6.82
N GLY A 86 -5.48 12.91 -6.47
CA GLY A 86 -4.74 12.75 -5.22
C GLY A 86 -5.03 13.89 -4.25
N HIS A 87 -4.94 13.61 -2.95
CA HIS A 87 -5.04 14.61 -1.89
C HIS A 87 -3.87 14.47 -0.90
N SER A 88 -2.83 15.29 -1.10
CA SER A 88 -1.62 15.29 -0.26
C SER A 88 -0.94 13.92 -0.19
N MET A 89 -0.11 13.69 0.83
CA MET A 89 0.53 12.42 1.16
C MET A 89 0.82 12.36 2.66
#